data_AF-A0AA88EVU4-F1
#
_entry.id   AF-A0AA88EVU4-F1
#
_cell.length_a   1.000
_cell.length_b   1.000
_cell.length_c   1.000
_cell.angle_alpha   90.00
_cell.angle_beta   90.00
_cell.angle_gamma   90.00
#
_symmetry.space_group_name_H-M   'P 1'
#
loop_
_entity.id
_entity.type
_entity.pdbx_description
1 polymer ?
#
loop_
_entity_poly.entity_id
_entity_poly.type
_entity_poly.pdbx_seq_one_letter_code
_entity_poly.pdbx_strand_id
1 'polypeptide(L)' 'MTSILTNTAAMSALQTLRSIGQNMENTQARVSSGLRVAGASDNAAYWSIATTMRSDNGALSAVQDA' A
#
# COMPACT_ATOMS: atom_id res chain seq x y z
N MET A 1 -0.40 -13.45 38.93
CA MET A 1 -1.31 -14.20 38.03
C MET A 1 -0.50 -14.76 36.87
N THR A 2 0.02 -15.98 37.03
CA THR A 2 0.68 -16.74 35.97
C THR A 2 -0.41 -17.44 35.16
N SER A 3 -0.92 -16.80 34.11
CA SER A 3 -1.93 -17.43 33.26
C SER A 3 -1.24 -18.39 32.29
N ILE A 4 -1.32 -19.69 32.59
CA ILE A 4 -0.91 -20.79 31.69
C ILE A 4 -1.75 -20.80 30.40
N LEU A 5 -2.98 -20.25 30.45
CA LEU A 5 -3.93 -20.25 29.34
C LEU A 5 -3.92 -18.96 28.51
N THR A 6 -3.45 -17.84 29.07
CA THR A 6 -3.50 -16.51 28.42
C THR A 6 -2.13 -15.86 28.50
N ASN A 7 -1.25 -16.24 27.57
CA ASN A 7 0.08 -15.66 27.47
C ASN A 7 -0.02 -14.31 26.72
N THR A 8 -0.22 -13.22 27.48
CA THR A 8 -0.34 -11.85 26.95
C THR A 8 0.88 -11.41 26.15
N ALA A 9 2.08 -11.85 26.52
CA ALA A 9 3.30 -11.58 25.77
C ALA A 9 3.27 -12.27 24.39
N ALA A 10 2.84 -13.53 24.33
CA ALA A 10 2.68 -14.26 23.07
C ALA A 10 1.57 -13.67 22.19
N MET A 11 0.46 -13.19 22.77
CA MET A 11 -0.60 -12.53 22.01
C MET A 11 -0.14 -11.19 21.43
N SER A 12 0.61 -10.39 22.20
CA SER A 12 1.21 -9.15 21.70
C SER A 12 2.22 -9.43 20.59
N ALA A 13 3.07 -10.45 20.75
CA ALA A 13 4.01 -10.87 19.71
C ALA A 13 3.28 -11.35 18.45
N LEU A 14 2.20 -12.13 18.60
CA LEU A 14 1.39 -12.58 17.47
C LEU A 14 0.71 -11.41 16.74
N GLN A 15 0.22 -10.41 17.47
CA GLN A 15 -0.32 -9.19 16.87
C GLN A 15 0.75 -8.44 16.07
N THR A 16 1.96 -8.30 16.62
CA THR A 16 3.10 -7.71 15.93
C THR A 16 3.48 -8.51 14.69
N LEU A 17 3.55 -9.85 14.76
CA LEU A 17 3.85 -10.71 13.62
C LEU A 17 2.79 -10.61 12.52
N ARG A 18 1.50 -10.54 12.89
CA ARG A 18 0.41 -10.31 11.93
C ARG A 18 0.55 -8.96 11.23
N SER A 19 0.87 -7.90 11.98
CA SER A 19 1.13 -6.58 11.40
C SER A 19 2.34 -6.58 10.48
N ILE A 20 3.43 -7.25 10.87
CA ILE A 20 4.62 -7.44 10.02
C ILE A 20 4.25 -8.17 8.73
N GLY A 21 3.46 -9.25 8.82
CA GLY A 21 2.98 -10.00 7.65
C GLY A 21 2.20 -9.13 6.67
N GLN A 22 1.24 -8.35 7.17
CA GLN A 22 0.46 -7.41 6.36
C GLN A 22 1.34 -6.32 5.72
N ASN A 23 2.29 -5.76 6.48
CA ASN A 23 3.23 -4.77 5.95
C ASN A 23 4.16 -5.36 4.88
N MET A 24 4.57 -6.61 5.04
CA MET A 24 5.39 -7.33 4.07
C MET A 24 4.61 -7.56 2.78
N GLU A 25 3.36 -8.00 2.85
CA GLU A 25 2.49 -8.19 1.69
C GLU A 25 2.29 -6.89 0.90
N ASN A 26 2.00 -5.79 1.59
CA ASN A 26 1.93 -4.46 0.97
C ASN A 26 3.26 -4.02 0.32
N THR A 27 4.38 -4.31 0.99
CA THR A 27 5.71 -4.01 0.43
C THR A 27 5.97 -4.83 -0.82
N GLN A 28 5.64 -6.12 -0.82
CA GLN A 28 5.77 -6.98 -2.00
C GLN A 28 4.88 -6.49 -3.16
N ALA A 29 3.65 -6.08 -2.88
CA ALA A 29 2.76 -5.50 -3.89
C ALA A 29 3.35 -4.22 -4.52
N ARG A 30 3.98 -3.36 -3.72
CA ARG A 30 4.67 -2.15 -4.20
C ARG A 30 5.93 -2.47 -5.01
N VAL A 31 6.72 -3.45 -4.58
CA VAL A 31 7.92 -3.89 -5.31
C VAL A 31 7.55 -4.52 -6.65
N SER A 32 6.51 -5.36 -6.68
CA SER A 32 6.05 -6.01 -7.91
C SER A 32 5.43 -5.04 -8.91
N SER A 33 4.65 -4.06 -8.45
CA SER A 33 4.03 -3.05 -9.33
C SER A 33 4.95 -1.86 -9.64
N GLY A 34 5.99 -1.63 -8.83
CA GLY A 34 6.80 -0.42 -8.85
C GLY A 34 6.07 0.85 -8.40
N LEU A 35 4.79 0.74 -7.99
CA LEU A 35 3.94 1.87 -7.63
C LEU A 35 3.78 1.96 -6.12
N ARG A 36 4.07 3.14 -5.55
CA ARG A 36 3.82 3.42 -4.13
C ARG A 36 2.33 3.51 -3.79
N VAL A 37 1.51 3.89 -4.78
CA VAL A 37 0.04 3.98 -4.71
C VAL A 37 -0.48 3.25 -5.95
N ALA A 38 -0.95 2.02 -5.78
CA ALA A 38 -1.40 1.19 -6.88
C ALA A 38 -2.89 1.42 -7.17
N GLY A 39 -3.70 1.61 -6.12
CA GLY A 39 -5.13 1.86 -6.22
C GLY A 39 -5.62 3.09 -5.46
N ALA A 40 -6.86 3.50 -5.75
CA ALA A 40 -7.56 4.56 -5.01
C ALA A 40 -7.70 4.24 -3.52
N SER A 41 -7.77 2.95 -3.18
CA SER A 41 -7.87 2.44 -1.81
C SER A 41 -6.60 2.69 -0.97
N ASP A 42 -5.42 2.79 -1.60
CA ASP A 42 -4.15 3.01 -0.90
C ASP A 42 -4.01 4.47 -0.46
N ASN A 43 -4.45 5.40 -1.33
CA ASN A 43 -4.56 6.82 -1.03
C ASN A 43 -5.39 7.53 -2.12
N ALA A 44 -6.66 7.77 -1.85
CA ALA A 44 -7.59 8.33 -2.84
C ALA A 44 -7.14 9.70 -3.38
N ALA A 45 -6.56 10.55 -2.52
CA ALA A 45 -6.11 11.88 -2.91
C ALA A 45 -4.84 11.84 -3.79
N TYR A 46 -3.84 11.03 -3.42
CA TYR A 46 -2.65 10.89 -4.25
C TYR A 46 -2.93 10.12 -5.55
N TRP A 47 -3.85 9.15 -5.52
CA TRP A 47 -4.25 8.40 -6.70
C TRP A 47 -5.01 9.28 -7.70
N SER A 48 -5.91 10.16 -7.24
CA SER A 48 -6.64 11.08 -8.12
C SER A 48 -5.70 12.07 -8.78
N ILE A 49 -4.78 12.69 -8.03
CA ILE A 49 -3.75 13.59 -8.59
C ILE A 49 -2.86 12.85 -9.59
N ALA A 50 -2.38 11.65 -9.25
CA ALA A 50 -1.55 10.84 -10.15
C ALA A 50 -2.29 10.44 -11.44
N THR A 51 -3.59 10.17 -11.36
CA THR A 51 -4.43 9.84 -12.52
C THR A 51 -4.64 11.06 -13.41
N THR A 52 -4.96 12.22 -12.83
CA THR A 52 -5.06 13.48 -13.57
C THR A 52 -3.74 13.81 -14.26
N MET A 53 -2.60 13.73 -13.56
CA MET A 53 -1.30 14.00 -14.18
C MET A 53 -0.97 13.04 -15.34
N ARG A 54 -1.33 11.74 -15.24
CA ARG A 54 -1.18 10.80 -16.37
C ARG A 54 -2.07 11.17 -17.55
N SER A 55 -3.30 11.59 -17.28
CA SER A 55 -4.24 12.08 -18.30
C SER A 55 -3.70 13.31 -19.02
N ASP A 56 -3.20 14.29 -18.25
CA ASP A 56 -2.63 15.53 -18.79
C ASP A 56 -1.40 15.24 -19.66
N ASN A 57 -0.53 14.32 -19.24
CA ASN A 57 0.63 13.93 -20.03
C ASN A 57 0.24 13.25 -21.35
N GLY A 58 -0.78 12.40 -21.34
CA GLY A 58 -1.31 11.78 -22.56
C GLY A 58 -1.90 12.80 -23.53
N ALA A 59 -2.65 13.79 -23.01
CA ALA A 59 -3.19 14.88 -23.81
C ALA A 59 -2.10 15.75 -24.43
N LEU A 60 -1.05 16.08 -23.66
CA LEU A 60 0.10 16.85 -24.16
C LEU A 60 0.88 16.09 -25.25
N SER A 61 1.09 14.78 -25.08
CA SER A 61 1.74 13.94 -26.11
C SER A 61 0.92 13.91 -27.40
N ALA A 62 -0.41 13.76 -27.30
CA ALA A 62 -1.28 13.73 -28.48
C ALA A 62 -1.30 15.07 -29.24
N VAL A 63 -1.14 16.19 -28.54
CA VAL A 63 -1.01 17.53 -29.17
C VAL A 63 0.36 17.70 -29.82
N GLN A 64 1.41 17.10 -29.26
CA GLN A 64 2.77 17.19 -29.79
C GLN A 64 3.00 16.27 -31.01
N ASP A 65 2.26 15.17 -31.11
CA ASP A 65 2.24 14.28 -32.27
C ASP A 65 1.40 14.81 -33.45
N ALA A 66 0.59 15.86 -33.24
CA ALA A 66 -0.26 16.52 -34.25
C ALA A 66 0.46 17.69 -34.94
#